data_AF-A0A959S4X0-F1
#
_entry.id   AF-A0A959S4X0-F1
#
_cell.length_a   1.000
_cell.length_b   1.000
_cell.length_c   1.000
_cell.angle_alpha   90.00
_cell.angle_beta   90.00
_cell.angle_gamma   90.00
#
_symmetry.space_group_name_H-M   'P 1'
#
loop_
_entity.id
_entity.type
_entity.pdbx_description
1 polymer ?
#
loop_
_entity_poly.entity_id
_entity_poly.type
_entity_poly.pdbx_seq_one_letter_code
_entity_poly.pdbx_strand_id
1 'polypeptide(L)'
;MGDQAVKSISDLRERANFLRHILHDIDAFDEMVRKKMFESGIQRIGAEQEFCITNRNWEPEDASSVLLEILNDEHFTTELAKYNLELNLDPQELTEDAFERVEHQLRQLMGRAQTEAEKRNWHIILTGILPTITPRHIEFEHMTANPRFEELNRVMREHKGGDFELNIQGLIS
;
A
#
# COMPACT_ATOMS: atom_id res chain seq x y z
N MET A 1 -1.54 11.45 0.50
CA MET A 1 -1.28 10.42 -0.52
C MET A 1 -1.58 10.96 -1.92
N GLY A 2 -0.88 10.45 -2.94
CA GLY A 2 -0.95 10.93 -4.32
C GLY A 2 -2.29 10.67 -5.02
N ASP A 3 -2.50 11.40 -6.13
CA ASP A 3 -3.70 11.31 -6.96
C ASP A 3 -3.87 9.88 -7.53
N GLN A 4 -5.08 9.32 -7.39
CA GLN A 4 -5.43 7.99 -7.87
C GLN A 4 -6.00 8.00 -9.30
N ALA A 5 -6.09 9.17 -9.95
CA ALA A 5 -6.55 9.27 -11.32
C ALA A 5 -5.58 8.59 -12.30
N VAL A 6 -6.07 7.62 -13.05
CA VAL A 6 -5.29 6.87 -14.05
C VAL A 6 -5.77 7.26 -15.43
N LYS A 7 -4.82 7.72 -16.27
CA LYS A 7 -5.05 7.92 -17.71
C LYS A 7 -4.07 7.06 -18.48
N SER A 8 -4.59 6.12 -19.28
CA SER A 8 -3.77 5.31 -20.18
C SER A 8 -3.14 6.19 -21.26
N ILE A 9 -1.83 6.08 -21.46
CA ILE A 9 -1.11 6.78 -22.52
C ILE A 9 -1.31 5.99 -23.81
N SER A 10 -2.10 6.55 -24.72
CA SER A 10 -2.58 5.83 -25.91
C SER A 10 -1.81 6.19 -27.19
N ASP A 11 -1.13 7.33 -27.21
CA ASP A 11 -0.42 7.81 -28.40
C ASP A 11 0.98 8.39 -28.13
N LEU A 12 1.77 8.55 -29.20
CA LEU A 12 3.14 9.08 -29.15
C LEU A 12 3.21 10.52 -28.62
N ARG A 13 2.16 11.32 -28.82
CA ARG A 13 2.11 12.73 -28.40
C ARG A 13 1.85 12.82 -26.90
N GLU A 14 0.93 12.02 -26.37
CA GLU A 14 0.69 11.84 -24.94
C GLU A 14 1.96 11.35 -24.25
N ARG A 15 2.66 10.37 -24.84
CA ARG A 15 3.95 9.89 -24.31
C ARG A 15 5.01 10.99 -24.29
N ALA A 16 5.12 11.78 -25.37
CA ALA A 16 6.07 12.89 -25.43
C ALA A 16 5.73 13.98 -24.40
N ASN A 17 4.45 14.31 -24.21
CA ASN A 17 4.00 15.27 -23.21
C ASN A 17 4.26 14.76 -21.79
N PHE A 18 4.01 13.48 -21.51
CA PHE A 18 4.31 12.85 -20.24
C PHE A 18 5.80 12.93 -19.92
N LEU A 19 6.67 12.53 -20.86
CA LEU A 19 8.12 12.63 -20.69
C LEU A 19 8.58 14.07 -20.45
N ARG A 20 7.98 15.04 -21.15
CA ARG A 20 8.26 16.46 -20.94
C ARG A 20 7.88 16.91 -19.52
N HIS A 21 6.72 16.49 -18.99
CA HIS A 21 6.34 16.82 -17.62
C HIS A 21 7.29 16.19 -16.59
N ILE A 22 7.68 14.92 -16.78
CA ILE A 22 8.68 14.27 -15.91
C ILE A 22 10.01 15.03 -15.90
N LEU A 23 10.49 15.45 -17.08
CA LEU A 23 11.72 16.25 -17.17
C LEU A 23 11.56 17.61 -16.48
N HIS A 24 10.43 18.28 -16.66
CA HIS A 24 10.14 19.54 -15.97
C HIS A 24 10.07 19.38 -14.45
N ASP A 25 9.48 18.28 -13.96
CA ASP A 25 9.40 17.97 -12.52
C ASP A 25 10.81 17.73 -11.95
N ILE A 26 11.68 17.06 -12.70
CA ILE A 26 13.09 16.87 -12.34
C ILE A 26 13.84 18.21 -12.30
N ASP A 27 13.65 19.08 -13.31
CA ASP A 27 14.27 20.40 -13.34
C ASP A 27 13.79 21.28 -12.17
N ALA A 28 12.49 21.25 -11.87
CA ALA A 28 11.91 21.94 -10.73
C ALA A 28 12.45 21.40 -9.41
N PHE A 29 12.59 20.08 -9.28
CA PHE A 29 13.19 19.45 -8.11
C PHE A 29 14.65 19.87 -7.91
N ASP A 30 15.48 19.89 -8.97
CA ASP A 30 16.86 20.38 -8.90
C ASP A 30 16.91 21.85 -8.47
N GLU A 31 16.02 22.69 -9.01
CA GLU A 31 15.93 24.09 -8.62
C GLU A 31 15.55 24.25 -7.13
N MET A 32 14.59 23.46 -6.63
CA MET A 32 14.19 23.45 -5.22
C MET A 32 15.35 23.03 -4.31
N VAL A 33 16.13 22.02 -4.70
CA VAL A 33 17.33 21.59 -3.97
C VAL A 33 18.37 22.71 -3.95
N ARG A 34 18.69 23.30 -5.10
CA ARG A 34 19.69 24.39 -5.22
C ARG A 34 19.28 25.63 -4.43
N LYS A 35 18.00 25.97 -4.42
CA LYS A 35 17.44 27.10 -3.67
C LYS A 35 17.20 26.81 -2.19
N LYS A 36 17.49 25.59 -1.71
CA LYS A 36 17.22 25.15 -0.33
C LYS A 36 15.77 25.39 0.08
N MET A 37 14.84 25.05 -0.81
CA MET A 37 13.39 25.22 -0.57
C MET A 37 12.81 24.15 0.35
N PHE A 38 13.58 23.11 0.67
CA PHE A 38 13.22 22.09 1.65
C PHE A 38 13.61 22.52 3.05
N GLU A 39 12.77 22.17 4.03
CA GLU A 39 13.08 22.37 5.45
C GLU A 39 14.40 21.67 5.81
N SER A 40 15.18 22.30 6.69
CA SER A 40 16.46 21.76 7.15
C SER A 40 16.56 21.87 8.67
N GLY A 41 17.31 20.96 9.30
CA GLY A 41 17.56 20.95 10.74
C GLY A 41 16.54 20.17 11.58
N ILE A 42 15.41 19.76 11.00
CA ILE A 42 14.42 18.89 11.66
C ILE A 42 14.43 17.54 10.93
N GLN A 43 14.72 16.47 11.68
CA GLN A 43 14.57 15.10 11.21
C GLN A 43 13.23 14.56 11.69
N ARG A 44 12.51 13.85 10.84
CA ARG A 44 11.26 13.17 11.20
C ARG A 44 11.35 11.68 10.86
N ILE A 45 10.56 10.89 11.58
CA ILE A 45 10.35 9.47 11.34
C ILE A 45 8.86 9.21 11.20
N GLY A 46 8.47 8.43 10.20
CA GLY A 46 7.14 7.84 10.07
C GLY A 46 7.31 6.34 9.87
N ALA A 47 6.21 5.60 9.94
CA ALA A 47 6.21 4.18 9.66
C ALA A 47 4.91 3.77 8.96
N GLU A 48 5.03 2.78 8.09
CA GLU A 48 3.94 2.13 7.39
C GLU A 48 3.87 0.68 7.89
N GLN A 49 2.67 0.20 8.17
CA GLN A 49 2.42 -1.17 8.62
C GLN A 49 1.31 -1.80 7.80
N GLU A 50 1.68 -2.79 6.99
CA GLU A 50 0.70 -3.66 6.32
C GLU A 50 0.24 -4.79 7.24
N PHE A 51 -1.02 -5.20 7.08
CA PHE A 51 -1.56 -6.36 7.78
C PHE A 51 -2.59 -7.12 6.94
N CYS A 52 -2.66 -8.43 7.16
CA CYS A 52 -3.63 -9.30 6.52
C CYS A 52 -4.87 -9.49 7.40
N ILE A 53 -6.02 -9.71 6.78
CA ILE A 53 -7.29 -10.04 7.41
C ILE A 53 -7.60 -11.50 7.07
N THR A 54 -7.88 -12.31 8.09
CA THR A 54 -8.29 -13.70 7.91
C THR A 54 -9.61 -13.98 8.60
N ASN A 55 -10.34 -14.99 8.13
CA ASN A 55 -11.54 -15.47 8.79
C ASN A 55 -11.21 -16.45 9.94
N ARG A 56 -12.24 -17.03 10.56
CA ARG A 56 -12.13 -18.02 11.64
C ARG A 56 -11.33 -19.28 11.28
N ASN A 57 -11.22 -19.59 10.00
CA ASN A 57 -10.44 -20.73 9.51
C ASN A 57 -8.98 -20.35 9.16
N TRP A 58 -8.58 -19.10 9.44
CA TRP A 58 -7.28 -18.51 9.09
C TRP A 58 -7.04 -18.40 7.57
N GLU A 59 -8.11 -18.44 6.77
CA GLU A 59 -8.05 -18.18 5.34
C GLU A 59 -8.11 -16.66 5.07
N PRO A 60 -7.47 -16.16 4.00
CA PRO A 60 -7.61 -14.75 3.59
C PRO A 60 -9.09 -14.36 3.46
N GLU A 61 -9.45 -13.19 3.98
CA GLU A 61 -10.82 -12.69 3.98
C GLU A 61 -10.89 -11.32 3.30
N ASP A 62 -11.73 -11.20 2.26
CA ASP A 62 -11.91 -10.00 1.44
C ASP A 62 -12.69 -8.88 2.18
N ALA A 63 -12.19 -8.49 3.35
CA ALA A 63 -12.86 -7.59 4.27
C ALA A 63 -12.21 -6.19 4.33
N SER A 64 -11.20 -5.89 3.50
CA SER A 64 -10.48 -4.60 3.54
C SER A 64 -11.41 -3.40 3.43
N SER A 65 -12.27 -3.36 2.41
CA SER A 65 -13.23 -2.25 2.20
C SER A 65 -14.19 -2.09 3.37
N VAL A 66 -14.72 -3.21 3.89
CA VAL A 66 -15.67 -3.19 5.02
C VAL A 66 -14.98 -2.68 6.28
N LEU A 67 -13.77 -3.16 6.57
CA LEU A 67 -13.01 -2.74 7.74
C LEU A 67 -12.60 -1.26 7.65
N LEU A 68 -12.25 -0.76 6.46
CA LEU A 68 -11.99 0.66 6.23
C LEU A 68 -13.20 1.55 6.49
N GLU A 69 -14.37 1.16 6.00
CA GLU A 69 -15.62 1.89 6.25
C GLU A 69 -15.95 1.96 7.75
N ILE A 70 -15.65 0.90 8.50
CA ILE A 70 -15.87 0.84 9.95
C ILE A 70 -14.85 1.71 10.70
N LEU A 71 -13.58 1.63 10.31
CA LEU A 71 -12.51 2.39 10.95
C LEU A 71 -12.66 3.89 10.69
N ASN A 72 -13.09 4.26 9.48
CA ASN A 72 -13.33 5.62 9.02
C ASN A 72 -12.24 6.60 9.47
N ASP A 73 -11.00 6.24 9.17
CA ASP A 73 -9.80 6.91 9.65
C ASP A 73 -8.76 6.95 8.53
N GLU A 74 -8.20 8.13 8.27
CA GLU A 74 -7.30 8.40 7.14
C GLU A 74 -5.94 7.71 7.25
N HIS A 75 -5.58 7.22 8.44
CA HIS A 75 -4.36 6.44 8.62
C HIS A 75 -4.45 5.08 7.91
N PHE A 76 -5.66 4.57 7.63
CA PHE A 76 -5.85 3.29 6.96
C PHE A 76 -6.17 3.48 5.48
N THR A 77 -5.50 2.71 4.62
CA THR A 77 -5.76 2.69 3.18
C THR A 77 -5.85 1.27 2.65
N THR A 78 -6.45 1.12 1.47
CA THR A 78 -6.49 -0.15 0.76
C THR A 78 -5.13 -0.52 0.20
N GLU A 79 -4.89 -1.83 0.17
CA GLU A 79 -3.77 -2.45 -0.53
C GLU A 79 -4.21 -3.16 -1.81
N LEU A 80 -3.26 -3.75 -2.55
CA LEU A 80 -3.56 -4.51 -3.77
C LEU A 80 -4.57 -5.63 -3.55
N ALA A 81 -4.46 -6.37 -2.44
CA ALA A 81 -5.35 -7.47 -2.09
C ALA A 81 -6.50 -7.01 -1.20
N LYS A 82 -7.71 -7.56 -1.42
CA LYS A 82 -8.91 -7.28 -0.61
C LYS A 82 -8.83 -7.80 0.83
N TYR A 83 -7.83 -8.61 1.14
CA TYR A 83 -7.53 -9.10 2.47
C TYR A 83 -6.33 -8.40 3.12
N ASN A 84 -5.75 -7.36 2.48
CA ASN A 84 -4.69 -6.56 3.07
C ASN A 84 -5.15 -5.10 3.28
N LEU A 85 -4.60 -4.48 4.31
CA LEU A 85 -4.70 -3.04 4.57
C LEU A 85 -3.33 -2.51 4.96
N GLU A 86 -3.12 -1.23 4.70
CA GLU A 86 -1.94 -0.49 5.11
C GLU A 86 -2.33 0.58 6.13
N LEU A 87 -1.53 0.68 7.19
CA LEU A 87 -1.59 1.71 8.22
C LEU A 87 -0.42 2.67 8.07
N ASN A 88 -0.70 3.94 7.84
CA ASN A 88 0.27 5.03 7.72
C ASN A 88 0.28 5.85 9.01
N LEU A 89 1.41 5.92 9.68
CA LEU A 89 1.57 6.67 10.94
C LEU A 89 1.92 8.13 10.67
N ASP A 90 1.56 9.01 11.60
CA ASP A 90 1.93 10.42 11.50
C ASP A 90 3.44 10.60 11.59
N PRO A 91 4.04 11.49 10.78
CA PRO A 91 5.46 11.80 10.89
C PRO A 91 5.74 12.48 12.23
N GLN A 92 6.62 11.88 13.03
CA GLN A 92 7.08 12.38 14.32
C GLN A 92 8.46 13.03 14.18
N GLU A 93 8.72 14.13 14.89
CA GLU A 93 10.09 14.64 15.03
C GLU A 93 10.98 13.59 15.71
N LEU A 94 12.20 13.41 15.19
CA LEU A 94 13.17 12.42 15.65
C LEU A 94 13.92 12.94 16.89
N THR A 95 13.20 13.00 18.02
CA THR A 95 13.71 13.32 19.36
C THR A 95 13.86 12.04 20.21
N GLU A 96 14.32 12.18 21.47
CA GLU A 96 14.60 11.04 22.38
C GLU A 96 13.43 10.06 22.56
N ASP A 97 12.19 10.55 22.48
CA ASP A 97 10.95 9.81 22.66
C ASP A 97 10.19 9.50 21.35
N ALA A 98 10.80 9.76 20.19
CA ALA A 98 10.14 9.58 18.89
C ALA A 98 9.67 8.15 18.64
N PHE A 99 10.51 7.16 18.97
CA PHE A 99 10.16 5.74 18.79
C PHE A 99 9.03 5.30 19.72
N GLU A 100 8.96 5.85 20.94
CA GLU A 100 7.87 5.59 21.87
C GLU A 100 6.55 6.16 21.34
N ARG A 101 6.57 7.38 20.77
CA ARG A 101 5.39 7.97 20.11
C ARG A 101 4.92 7.13 18.92
N VAL A 102 5.85 6.71 18.06
CA VAL A 102 5.54 5.85 16.89
C VAL A 102 4.95 4.52 17.35
N GLU A 103 5.57 3.85 18.33
CA GLU A 103 5.05 2.58 18.86
C GLU A 103 3.66 2.76 19.49
N HIS A 104 3.45 3.81 20.27
CA HIS A 104 2.17 4.08 20.91
C HIS A 104 1.05 4.27 19.88
N GLN A 105 1.29 5.10 18.86
CA GLN A 105 0.32 5.33 17.79
C GLN A 105 0.04 4.04 17.01
N LEU A 106 1.09 3.27 16.68
CA LEU A 106 0.96 1.98 16.01
C LEU A 106 0.08 1.02 16.81
N ARG A 107 0.36 0.84 18.11
CA ARG A 107 -0.42 -0.06 18.98
C ARG A 107 -1.86 0.39 19.13
N GLN A 108 -2.09 1.69 19.26
CA GLN A 108 -3.44 2.25 19.37
C GLN A 108 -4.25 1.98 18.10
N LEU A 109 -3.70 2.27 16.93
CA LEU A 109 -4.39 2.10 15.65
C LEU A 109 -4.58 0.62 15.31
N MET A 110 -3.56 -0.22 15.51
CA MET A 110 -3.68 -1.68 15.35
C MET A 110 -4.70 -2.28 16.32
N GLY A 111 -4.72 -1.83 17.58
CA GLY A 111 -5.69 -2.28 18.58
C GLY A 111 -7.14 -1.93 18.19
N ARG A 112 -7.37 -0.76 17.58
CA ARG A 112 -8.68 -0.39 17.01
C ARG A 112 -9.06 -1.32 15.87
N ALA A 113 -8.17 -1.53 14.90
CA ALA A 113 -8.41 -2.45 13.78
C ALA A 113 -8.74 -3.86 14.28
N GLN A 114 -7.97 -4.37 15.24
CA GLN A 114 -8.18 -5.69 15.82
C GLN A 114 -9.55 -5.79 16.51
N THR A 115 -9.90 -4.80 17.33
CA THR A 115 -11.19 -4.76 18.04
C THR A 115 -12.38 -4.79 17.08
N GLU A 116 -12.32 -4.03 15.98
CA GLU A 116 -13.40 -4.00 14.98
C GLU A 116 -13.48 -5.27 14.13
N ALA A 117 -12.33 -5.88 13.83
CA ALA A 117 -12.23 -7.16 13.15
C ALA A 117 -12.80 -8.31 14.00
N GLU A 118 -12.46 -8.37 15.28
CA GLU A 118 -12.89 -9.43 16.18
C GLU A 118 -14.42 -9.46 16.38
N LYS A 119 -15.09 -8.31 16.38
CA LYS A 119 -16.56 -8.22 16.40
C LYS A 119 -17.22 -8.96 15.24
N ARG A 120 -16.49 -9.18 14.14
CA ARG A 120 -16.95 -9.89 12.93
C ARG A 120 -16.30 -11.25 12.77
N ASN A 121 -15.51 -11.68 13.75
CA ASN A 121 -14.75 -12.93 13.73
C ASN A 121 -13.69 -12.98 12.62
N TRP A 122 -13.13 -11.81 12.34
CA TRP A 122 -11.91 -11.70 11.56
C TRP A 122 -10.72 -11.59 12.49
N HIS A 123 -9.56 -11.96 11.99
CA HIS A 123 -8.29 -11.88 12.68
C HIS A 123 -7.33 -11.03 11.86
N ILE A 124 -6.55 -10.19 12.54
CA ILE A 124 -5.50 -9.38 11.94
C ILE A 124 -4.17 -10.09 12.13
N ILE A 125 -3.43 -10.28 11.04
CA ILE A 125 -2.14 -10.98 11.01
C ILE A 125 -1.05 -10.06 10.48
N LEU A 126 0.02 -9.89 11.26
CA LEU A 126 1.22 -9.18 10.85
C LEU A 126 2.21 -10.18 10.24
N THR A 127 2.14 -10.36 8.92
CA THR A 127 3.04 -11.22 8.16
C THR A 127 3.30 -10.62 6.78
N GLY A 128 4.49 -10.84 6.22
CA GLY A 128 4.81 -10.37 4.87
C GLY A 128 4.09 -11.17 3.78
N ILE A 129 3.98 -12.48 3.95
CA ILE A 129 3.20 -13.35 3.06
C ILE A 129 2.30 -14.20 3.94
N LEU A 130 1.00 -14.19 3.65
CA LEU A 130 0.04 -15.00 4.40
C LEU A 130 0.22 -16.49 4.04
N PRO A 131 0.58 -17.38 4.98
CA PRO A 131 0.91 -18.77 4.66
C PRO A 131 -0.26 -19.58 4.11
N THR A 132 -1.50 -19.12 4.35
CA THR A 132 -2.74 -19.75 3.90
C THR A 132 -3.24 -19.21 2.56
N ILE A 133 -2.47 -18.33 1.91
CA ILE A 133 -2.75 -17.89 0.54
C ILE A 133 -2.71 -19.09 -0.41
N THR A 134 -3.59 -19.09 -1.40
CA THR A 134 -3.68 -20.13 -2.42
C THR A 134 -3.91 -19.44 -3.77
N PRO A 135 -3.74 -20.12 -4.92
CA PRO A 135 -3.88 -19.50 -6.22
C PRO A 135 -5.20 -18.74 -6.42
N ARG A 136 -6.31 -19.24 -5.84
CA ARG A 136 -7.62 -18.57 -5.90
C ARG A 136 -7.55 -17.13 -5.36
N HIS A 137 -6.81 -16.90 -4.28
CA HIS A 137 -6.69 -15.59 -3.62
C HIS A 137 -5.77 -14.59 -4.34
N ILE A 138 -5.18 -15.00 -5.47
CA ILE A 138 -4.33 -14.16 -6.33
C ILE A 138 -5.10 -13.76 -7.61
N GLU A 139 -6.31 -14.30 -7.80
CA GLU A 139 -7.19 -13.93 -8.90
C GLU A 139 -7.72 -12.50 -8.73
N PHE A 140 -8.08 -11.87 -9.85
CA PHE A 140 -8.56 -10.48 -9.88
C PHE A 140 -9.76 -10.23 -8.96
N GLU A 141 -10.59 -11.25 -8.69
CA GLU A 141 -11.74 -11.13 -7.80
C GLU A 141 -11.33 -10.80 -6.35
N HIS A 142 -10.11 -11.17 -5.95
CA HIS A 142 -9.53 -10.90 -4.63
C HIS A 142 -8.61 -9.66 -4.63
N MET A 143 -8.50 -8.95 -5.76
CA MET A 143 -7.76 -7.70 -5.86
C MET A 143 -8.67 -6.50 -5.61
N THR A 144 -8.19 -5.51 -4.88
CA THR A 144 -8.92 -4.25 -4.67
C THR A 144 -9.26 -3.63 -6.02
N ALA A 145 -10.53 -3.26 -6.21
CA ALA A 145 -11.01 -2.64 -7.44
C ALA A 145 -10.43 -1.22 -7.57
N ASN A 146 -9.25 -1.11 -8.17
CA ASN A 146 -8.58 0.15 -8.45
C ASN A 146 -8.13 0.16 -9.92
N PRO A 147 -8.62 1.11 -10.75
CA PRO A 147 -8.21 1.24 -12.14
C PRO A 147 -6.69 1.30 -12.34
N ARG A 148 -5.94 1.76 -11.33
CA ARG A 148 -4.48 1.79 -11.33
C ARG A 148 -3.87 0.41 -11.36
N PHE A 149 -4.40 -0.51 -10.56
CA PHE A 149 -3.88 -1.88 -10.48
C PHE A 149 -4.20 -2.66 -11.75
N GLU A 150 -5.36 -2.43 -12.36
CA GLU A 150 -5.73 -3.01 -13.66
C GLU A 150 -4.80 -2.52 -14.77
N GLU A 151 -4.58 -1.20 -14.87
CA GLU A 151 -3.72 -0.61 -15.89
C GLU A 151 -2.25 -1.02 -15.72
N LEU A 152 -1.76 -1.05 -14.48
CA LEU A 152 -0.42 -1.55 -14.16
C LEU A 152 -0.26 -3.00 -14.65
N ASN A 153 -1.23 -3.86 -14.36
CA ASN A 153 -1.21 -5.26 -14.77
C ASN A 153 -1.22 -5.40 -16.31
N ARG A 154 -2.04 -4.60 -17.01
CA ARG A 154 -2.09 -4.57 -18.48
C ARG A 154 -0.73 -4.19 -19.08
N VAL A 155 -0.14 -3.06 -18.64
CA VAL A 155 1.14 -2.55 -19.15
C VAL A 155 2.28 -3.53 -18.87
N MET A 156 2.28 -4.15 -17.68
CA MET A 156 3.26 -5.15 -17.30
C MET A 156 3.21 -6.41 -18.19
N ARG A 157 2.01 -6.92 -18.50
CA ARG A 157 1.85 -8.07 -19.42
C ARG A 157 2.26 -7.74 -20.85
N GLU A 158 1.90 -6.55 -21.34
CA GLU A 158 2.27 -6.09 -22.68
C GLU A 158 3.79 -5.99 -22.87
N HIS A 159 4.52 -5.50 -21.85
CA HIS A 159 5.99 -5.44 -21.91
C HIS A 159 6.65 -6.81 -21.81
N LYS A 160 6.06 -7.75 -21.05
CA LYS A 160 6.62 -9.10 -20.86
C LYS A 160 6.33 -10.03 -22.06
N GLY A 161 5.23 -9.81 -22.78
CA GLY A 161 4.79 -10.65 -23.90
C GLY A 161 4.08 -11.93 -23.49
N GLY A 162 3.54 -12.02 -22.26
CA GLY A 162 2.84 -13.19 -21.73
C GLY A 162 2.55 -13.10 -20.24
N ASP A 163 2.03 -14.18 -19.65
CA ASP A 163 1.64 -14.23 -18.23
C ASP A 163 2.84 -14.23 -17.26
N PHE A 164 2.55 -13.89 -16.00
CA PHE A 164 3.52 -13.92 -14.91
C PHE A 164 3.65 -15.34 -14.34
N GLU A 165 4.71 -16.05 -14.71
CA GLU A 165 5.15 -17.26 -14.00
C GLU A 165 6.01 -16.89 -12.78
N LEU A 166 5.62 -17.40 -11.62
CA LEU A 166 6.36 -17.30 -10.37
C LEU A 166 6.68 -18.72 -9.89
N ASN A 167 7.97 -19.01 -9.71
CA ASN A 167 8.42 -20.26 -9.11
C ASN A 167 8.91 -19.97 -7.69
N ILE A 168 8.10 -20.31 -6.70
CA ILE A 168 8.42 -20.13 -5.29
C ILE A 168 8.85 -21.48 -4.74
N GLN A 169 10.14 -21.63 -4.44
CA GLN A 169 10.67 -22.81 -3.77
C GLN A 169 10.58 -22.64 -2.25
N GLY A 170 9.69 -23.41 -1.63
CA GLY A 170 9.59 -23.48 -0.17
C GLY A 170 10.63 -24.41 0.43
N LEU A 171 10.90 -24.25 1.74
CA LEU A 171 11.52 -25.28 2.54
C LEU A 171 10.49 -26.37 2.80
N ILE A 172 10.75 -27.59 2.30
CA ILE A 172 9.97 -28.77 2.67
C ILE A 172 10.46 -29.16 4.08
N SER A 173 9.61 -29.01 5.10
CA SER A 173 9.82 -29.61 6.42
C SER A 173 9.10 -30.95 6.51
#